data_AF-A0A7C3F007-F1
#
_entry.id   AF-A0A7C3F007-F1
#
_cell.length_a   1.000
_cell.length_b   1.000
_cell.length_c   1.000
_cell.angle_alpha   90.00
_cell.angle_beta   90.00
_cell.angle_gamma   90.00
#
_symmetry.space_group_name_H-M   'P 1'
#
loop_
_entity.id
_entity.type
_entity.pdbx_description
1 polymer ?
#
loop_
_entity_poly.entity_id
_entity_poly.type
_entity_poly.pdbx_seq_one_letter_code
_entity_poly.pdbx_strand_id
1 'polypeptide(L)' 'MTDSLEPKTEIIGETDNYISWKSKEPDGEVLYHIEVNNVTLHFFTEEWQEFLDLMRMLVNRFDKQVK' A
#
# COMPACT_ATOMS: atom_id res chain seq x y z
N MET A 1 5.72 21.61 -23.53
CA MET A 1 4.69 21.23 -22.55
C MET A 1 4.78 19.71 -22.45
N THR A 2 5.64 19.19 -21.57
CA THR A 2 6.01 17.75 -21.55
C THR A 2 5.92 17.19 -20.13
N ASP A 3 5.02 17.74 -19.32
CA ASP A 3 4.86 17.42 -17.91
C ASP A 3 3.40 17.02 -17.72
N SER A 4 3.07 15.71 -17.85
CA SER A 4 1.75 15.14 -17.46
C SER A 4 1.58 13.63 -17.69
N LEU A 5 2.62 12.84 -18.03
CA LEU A 5 2.45 11.39 -18.29
C LEU A 5 3.19 10.47 -17.30
N GLU A 6 3.87 11.03 -16.30
CA GLU A 6 4.54 10.21 -15.29
C GLU A 6 3.55 9.85 -14.17
N PRO A 7 3.40 8.56 -13.84
CA PRO A 7 2.54 8.13 -12.73
C PRO A 7 3.04 8.76 -11.44
N LYS A 8 2.14 9.41 -10.70
CA LYS A 8 2.50 10.08 -9.44
C LYS A 8 2.56 9.04 -8.34
N THR A 9 3.74 8.80 -7.80
CA THR A 9 3.94 7.88 -6.69
C THR A 9 4.02 8.61 -5.35
N GLU A 10 3.46 8.02 -4.31
CA GLU A 10 3.52 8.55 -2.93
C GLU A 10 3.79 7.40 -1.95
N ILE A 11 4.80 7.55 -1.10
CA ILE A 11 5.11 6.59 -0.03
C ILE A 11 4.11 6.77 1.11
N ILE A 12 3.48 5.68 1.53
CA ILE A 12 2.51 5.63 2.63
C ILE A 12 3.23 5.30 3.94
N GLY A 13 4.22 4.42 3.88
CA GLY A 13 5.05 4.08 5.02
C GLY A 13 6.17 3.12 4.63
N GLU A 14 7.29 3.20 5.33
CA GLU A 14 8.46 2.36 5.09
C GLU A 14 9.11 1.92 6.41
N THR A 15 9.81 0.81 6.33
CA THR A 15 10.70 0.25 7.36
C THR A 15 11.94 -0.27 6.64
N ASP A 16 12.93 -0.80 7.38
CA ASP A 16 14.17 -1.30 6.78
C ASP A 16 13.99 -2.36 5.67
N ASN A 17 12.90 -3.14 5.69
CA ASN A 17 12.68 -4.24 4.73
C ASN A 17 11.32 -4.22 4.03
N TYR A 18 10.48 -3.23 4.31
CA TYR A 18 9.11 -3.15 3.80
C TYR A 18 8.78 -1.73 3.42
N ILE A 19 8.19 -1.55 2.24
CA ILE A 19 7.74 -0.25 1.76
C ILE A 19 6.32 -0.40 1.27
N SER A 20 5.43 0.51 1.69
CA SER A 20 4.12 0.68 1.10
C SER A 20 4.02 2.04 0.42
N TRP A 21 3.56 2.05 -0.83
CA TRP A 21 3.40 3.24 -1.64
C TRP A 21 2.18 3.10 -2.55
N LYS A 22 1.69 4.20 -3.11
CA LYS A 22 0.60 4.20 -4.10
C LYS A 22 1.04 4.91 -5.37
N SER A 23 0.56 4.45 -6.52
CA SER A 23 0.63 5.17 -7.78
C SER A 23 -0.74 5.73 -8.14
N LYS A 24 -0.75 6.95 -8.69
CA LYS A 24 -1.90 7.49 -9.40
C LYS A 24 -1.63 7.42 -10.90
N GLU A 25 -2.42 6.60 -11.57
CA GLU A 25 -2.34 6.40 -13.01
C GLU A 25 -2.96 7.59 -13.77
N PRO A 26 -2.60 7.77 -15.06
CA PRO A 26 -3.06 8.90 -15.87
C PRO A 26 -4.59 8.93 -16.09
N ASP A 27 -5.27 7.79 -15.98
CA ASP A 27 -6.73 7.65 -16.05
C ASP A 27 -7.45 8.02 -14.73
N GLY A 28 -6.67 8.29 -13.67
CA GLY A 28 -7.17 8.64 -12.35
C GLY A 28 -7.32 7.45 -11.41
N GLU A 29 -7.02 6.23 -11.85
CA GLU A 29 -6.99 5.04 -10.99
C GLU A 29 -5.85 5.13 -9.98
N VAL A 30 -6.08 4.57 -8.78
CA VAL A 30 -5.08 4.52 -7.70
C VAL A 30 -4.79 3.06 -7.37
N LEU A 31 -3.53 2.70 -7.52
CA LEU A 31 -2.99 1.39 -7.17
C LEU A 31 -2.14 1.50 -5.91
N TYR A 32 -2.27 0.52 -5.03
CA TYR A 32 -1.47 0.40 -3.82
C TYR A 32 -0.47 -0.73 -3.97
N HIS A 33 0.72 -0.52 -3.43
CA HIS A 33 1.85 -1.40 -3.56
C HIS A 33 2.45 -1.67 -2.18
N ILE A 34 2.80 -2.93 -1.92
CA ILE A 34 3.65 -3.31 -0.79
C ILE A 34 4.84 -4.08 -1.35
N GLU A 35 6.04 -3.54 -1.14
CA GLU A 35 7.29 -4.21 -1.43
C GLU A 35 7.77 -4.96 -0.18
N VAL A 36 8.01 -6.26 -0.34
CA VAL A 36 8.48 -7.18 0.68
C VAL A 36 9.70 -7.93 0.13
N ASN A 37 10.89 -7.41 0.42
CA ASN A 37 12.15 -7.95 -0.10
C ASN A 37 12.11 -8.14 -1.63
N ASN A 38 11.82 -9.35 -2.10
CA ASN A 38 11.87 -9.74 -3.51
C ASN A 38 10.47 -9.87 -4.15
N VAL A 39 9.41 -9.50 -3.43
CA VAL A 39 8.02 -9.59 -3.88
C VAL A 39 7.35 -8.24 -3.76
N THR A 40 6.66 -7.81 -4.82
CA THR A 40 5.78 -6.63 -4.79
C THR A 40 4.35 -7.10 -4.94
N LEU A 41 3.52 -6.75 -3.96
CA LEU A 41 2.08 -6.97 -4.00
C LEU A 41 1.40 -5.72 -4.55
N HIS A 42 0.51 -5.91 -5.51
CA HIS A 42 -0.27 -4.86 -6.16
C HIS A 42 -1.74 -5.01 -5.80
N PHE A 43 -2.39 -3.91 -5.48
CA PHE A 43 -3.79 -3.89 -5.08
C PHE A 43 -4.52 -2.76 -5.79
N PHE A 44 -5.73 -3.05 -6.29
CA PHE A 44 -6.70 -1.99 -6.55
C PHE A 44 -7.20 -1.40 -5.23
N THR A 45 -7.85 -0.23 -5.30
CA THR A 45 -8.32 0.48 -4.10
C THR A 45 -9.26 -0.38 -3.23
N GLU A 46 -10.13 -1.20 -3.83
CA GLU A 46 -11.06 -2.07 -3.08
C GLU A 46 -10.33 -3.20 -2.35
N GLU A 47 -9.42 -3.89 -3.03
CA GLU A 47 -8.60 -4.97 -2.46
C GLU A 47 -7.68 -4.44 -1.35
N TRP A 48 -7.14 -3.23 -1.54
CA TRP A 48 -6.33 -2.55 -0.54
C TRP A 48 -7.12 -2.29 0.75
N GLN A 49 -8.37 -1.84 0.63
CA GLN A 49 -9.22 -1.57 1.78
C GLN A 49 -9.54 -2.86 2.55
N GLU A 50 -9.86 -3.94 1.84
CA GLU A 50 -10.09 -5.26 2.45
C GLU A 50 -8.82 -5.77 3.17
N PHE A 51 -7.66 -5.66 2.51
CA PHE A 51 -6.38 -6.05 3.09
C PHE A 51 -6.07 -5.26 4.38
N LEU A 52 -6.29 -3.95 4.38
CA LEU A 52 -6.11 -3.12 5.58
C LEU A 52 -7.04 -3.52 6.72
N ASP A 53 -8.27 -3.93 6.42
CA ASP A 53 -9.20 -4.40 7.43
C ASP A 53 -8.74 -5.73 8.06
N LEU A 54 -8.22 -6.67 7.27
CA LEU A 54 -7.55 -7.87 7.78
C LEU A 54 -6.35 -7.50 8.69
N MET A 55 -5.48 -6.61 8.24
CA MET A 55 -4.29 -6.20 9.01
C MET A 55 -4.69 -5.53 10.34
N ARG A 56 -5.71 -4.67 10.34
CA ARG A 56 -6.27 -4.06 11.56
C ARG A 56 -6.79 -5.12 12.53
N MET A 57 -7.48 -6.15 12.05
CA MET A 57 -7.95 -7.25 12.89
C MET A 57 -6.79 -8.02 13.51
N LEU A 58 -5.72 -8.28 12.76
CA LEU A 58 -4.52 -8.96 13.26
C LEU A 58 -3.83 -8.12 14.33
N VAL A 59 -3.52 -6.85 14.05
CA VAL A 59 -2.87 -5.95 15.01
C VAL A 59 -3.68 -5.83 16.30
N ASN A 60 -5.00 -5.60 16.20
CA ASN A 60 -5.89 -5.50 17.36
C ASN A 60 -5.89 -6.79 18.20
N ARG A 61 -5.88 -7.95 17.55
CA ARG A 61 -5.81 -9.24 18.24
C ARG A 61 -4.49 -9.42 18.98
N PHE A 62 -3.35 -9.07 18.37
CA PHE A 62 -2.04 -9.21 19.01
C PHE A 62 -1.84 -8.22 20.16
N ASP A 63 -2.26 -6.97 20.01
CA ASP A 63 -2.19 -5.96 21.09
C ASP A 63 -2.99 -6.37 22.33
N LYS A 64 -4.08 -7.14 22.15
CA LYS A 64 -4.89 -7.67 23.25
C LYS A 64 -4.29 -8.89 23.94
N GLN A 65 -3.35 -9.60 23.32
CA GLN A 65 -2.68 -10.76 23.93
C GLN A 65 -1.42 -10.37 24.70
N VAL A 66 -0.90 -9.16 24.49
CA VAL A 66 0.31 -8.63 25.15
C VAL A 66 -0.03 -7.78 26.39
N LYS A 67 -1.32 -7.56 26.68
CA LYS A 67 -1.81 -6.95 27.93
C LYS A 67 -2.34 -8.01 28.89
#